data_AF-A0A7J8A9W4-F1
#
_entry.id   AF-A0A7J8A9W4-F1
#
_cell.length_a   1.000
_cell.length_b   1.000
_cell.length_c   1.000
_cell.angle_alpha   90.00
_cell.angle_beta   90.00
_cell.angle_gamma   90.00
#
_symmetry.space_group_name_H-M   'P 1'
#
loop_
_entity.id
_entity.type
_entity.pdbx_description
1 polymer ?
#
loop_
_entity_poly.entity_id
_entity_poly.type
_entity_poly.pdbx_seq_one_letter_code
_entity_poly.pdbx_strand_id
1 'polypeptide(L)'
;MERGARRALGLWLLLLPLLLLPPGQGRQEAGSKWKVFIDQINRALKNYQPCSSQNCSCYHGVIEEDLTPFRGGISREKMAEVVRRKLGTHYQIIKNRLYRENDCMFPSRCSGVEHFILEIIGHLPDMEMVINVRDYPQVPKWMEPAIPVFSFSKCLESRLRRLGKLYL
;
A
#
# COMPACT_ATOMS: atom_id res chain seq x y z
N MET A 1 -4.03 -45.85 -91.06
CA MET A 1 -5.40 -46.05 -90.53
C MET A 1 -5.24 -46.62 -89.13
N GLU A 2 -5.70 -46.08 -88.01
CA GLU A 2 -6.41 -44.86 -87.64
C GLU A 2 -6.06 -44.53 -86.17
N ARG A 3 -5.87 -43.23 -85.90
CA ARG A 3 -6.34 -42.43 -84.75
C ARG A 3 -6.55 -43.11 -83.38
N GLY A 4 -5.98 -42.49 -82.35
CA GLY A 4 -6.41 -42.74 -80.96
C GLY A 4 -5.72 -41.88 -79.90
N ALA A 5 -5.78 -40.56 -80.01
CA ALA A 5 -5.46 -39.68 -78.89
C ALA A 5 -6.48 -39.88 -77.76
N ARG A 6 -6.04 -40.00 -76.50
CA ARG A 6 -6.68 -39.38 -75.30
C ARG A 6 -5.98 -39.75 -73.98
N ARG A 7 -5.53 -38.69 -73.30
CA ARG A 7 -5.64 -38.43 -71.85
C ARG A 7 -4.62 -39.11 -70.92
N ALA A 8 -3.46 -38.46 -70.83
CA ALA A 8 -2.82 -38.22 -69.54
C ALA A 8 -3.77 -37.37 -68.68
N LEU A 9 -4.22 -37.89 -67.52
CA LEU A 9 -4.85 -37.17 -66.40
C LEU A 9 -5.34 -38.22 -65.40
N GLY A 10 -4.43 -38.71 -64.55
CA GLY A 10 -4.77 -39.79 -63.63
C GLY A 10 -3.80 -39.92 -62.48
N LEU A 11 -3.45 -38.83 -61.81
CA LEU A 11 -2.66 -38.87 -60.55
C LEU A 11 -2.84 -37.65 -59.63
N TRP A 12 -3.87 -36.82 -59.85
CA TRP A 12 -4.13 -35.60 -59.06
C TRP A 12 -5.41 -35.66 -58.19
N LEU A 13 -5.84 -36.86 -57.78
CA LEU A 13 -7.09 -37.01 -57.01
C LEU A 13 -6.93 -37.72 -55.64
N LEU A 14 -5.71 -37.93 -55.15
CA LEU A 14 -5.47 -38.55 -53.83
C LEU A 14 -4.83 -37.62 -52.78
N LEU A 15 -4.75 -36.31 -53.03
CA LEU A 15 -4.23 -35.33 -52.05
C LEU A 15 -5.28 -34.34 -51.52
N LEU A 16 -6.57 -34.63 -51.69
CA LEU A 16 -7.66 -33.67 -51.43
C LEU A 16 -8.76 -34.11 -50.45
N PRO A 17 -8.46 -34.95 -49.44
CA PRO A 17 -9.21 -34.83 -48.18
C PRO A 17 -8.29 -34.85 -46.96
N LEU A 18 -7.27 -33.98 -46.94
CA LEU A 18 -6.56 -33.60 -45.69
C LEU A 18 -6.82 -32.13 -45.30
N LEU A 19 -7.83 -31.51 -45.90
CA LEU A 19 -8.24 -30.11 -45.68
C LEU A 19 -9.63 -29.96 -45.04
N LEU A 20 -10.26 -31.06 -44.62
CA LEU A 20 -11.56 -31.07 -43.95
C LEU A 20 -11.53 -31.74 -42.58
N LEU A 21 -10.39 -31.68 -41.88
CA LEU A 21 -10.44 -31.77 -40.42
C LEU A 21 -11.07 -30.45 -39.94
N PRO A 22 -12.25 -30.48 -39.29
CA PRO A 22 -12.74 -29.29 -38.61
C PRO A 22 -11.62 -28.83 -37.67
N PRO A 23 -11.35 -27.52 -37.54
CA PRO A 23 -10.40 -27.05 -36.55
C PRO A 23 -10.88 -27.64 -35.23
N GLY A 24 -10.10 -28.60 -34.69
CA GLY A 24 -10.39 -29.19 -33.42
C GLY A 24 -10.64 -28.03 -32.47
N GLN A 25 -11.79 -28.05 -31.78
CA GLN A 25 -12.09 -27.13 -30.69
C GLN A 25 -11.09 -27.40 -29.56
N GLY A 26 -9.85 -27.01 -29.81
CA GLY A 26 -8.77 -26.97 -28.87
C GLY A 26 -9.01 -25.75 -27.99
N ARG A 27 -9.59 -26.02 -26.81
CA ARG A 27 -9.21 -25.35 -25.56
C ARG A 27 -9.74 -23.92 -25.40
N GLN A 28 -11.06 -23.75 -25.29
CA GLN A 28 -11.67 -22.50 -24.80
C GLN A 28 -11.92 -22.43 -23.29
N GLU A 29 -11.70 -23.49 -22.51
CA GLU A 29 -12.03 -23.45 -21.07
C GLU A 29 -10.92 -22.87 -20.17
N ALA A 30 -9.67 -22.81 -20.62
CA ALA A 30 -8.57 -22.25 -19.82
C ALA A 30 -8.60 -20.71 -19.71
N GLY A 31 -9.28 -20.04 -20.65
CA GLY A 31 -9.35 -18.58 -20.72
C GLY A 31 -10.32 -17.94 -19.71
N SER A 32 -11.34 -18.66 -19.23
CA SER A 32 -12.35 -18.08 -18.33
C SER A 32 -11.89 -18.06 -16.87
N LYS A 33 -11.19 -19.10 -16.41
CA LYS A 33 -10.77 -19.27 -15.00
C LYS A 33 -9.97 -18.08 -14.47
N TRP A 34 -9.09 -17.52 -15.30
CA TRP A 34 -8.15 -16.46 -14.90
C TRP A 34 -8.56 -15.08 -15.36
N LYS A 35 -9.63 -14.96 -16.15
CA LYS A 35 -10.01 -13.70 -16.80
C LYS A 35 -10.21 -12.57 -15.80
N VAL A 36 -10.90 -12.83 -14.68
CA VAL A 36 -11.16 -11.84 -13.63
C VAL A 36 -9.85 -11.29 -13.05
N PHE A 37 -8.91 -12.18 -12.71
CA PHE A 37 -7.62 -11.78 -12.14
C PHE A 37 -6.76 -11.02 -13.15
N ILE A 38 -6.69 -11.49 -14.40
CA ILE A 38 -5.92 -10.82 -15.45
C ILE A 38 -6.47 -9.42 -15.74
N ASP A 39 -7.80 -9.28 -15.85
CA ASP A 39 -8.45 -7.99 -16.05
C ASP A 39 -8.21 -7.06 -14.86
N GLN A 40 -8.22 -7.58 -13.62
CA GLN A 40 -7.93 -6.80 -12.42
C GLN A 40 -6.46 -6.34 -12.36
N ILE A 41 -5.51 -7.21 -12.70
CA ILE A 41 -4.08 -6.86 -12.79
C ILE A 41 -3.86 -5.78 -13.84
N ASN A 42 -4.42 -5.94 -15.04
CA ASN A 42 -4.28 -4.97 -16.12
C ASN A 42 -4.88 -3.60 -15.75
N ARG A 43 -6.03 -3.58 -15.07
CA ARG A 43 -6.62 -2.34 -14.54
C ARG A 43 -5.73 -1.71 -13.47
N ALA A 44 -5.18 -2.50 -12.55
CA ALA A 44 -4.28 -2.02 -11.51
C ALA A 44 -3.00 -1.43 -12.10
N LEU A 45 -2.37 -2.10 -13.07
CA LEU A 45 -1.19 -1.61 -13.78
C LEU A 45 -1.48 -0.33 -14.57
N LYS A 46 -2.64 -0.24 -15.24
CA LYS A 46 -3.05 0.98 -15.95
C LYS A 46 -3.24 2.19 -15.02
N ASN A 47 -3.71 1.94 -13.80
CA ASN A 47 -3.95 2.99 -12.80
C ASN A 47 -2.72 3.26 -11.92
N TYR A 48 -1.73 2.37 -11.91
CA TYR A 48 -0.54 2.49 -11.09
C TYR A 48 0.34 3.61 -11.62
N GLN A 49 0.67 4.57 -10.75
CA GLN A 49 1.65 5.60 -11.02
C GLN A 49 2.91 5.26 -10.22
N PRO A 50 4.02 4.89 -10.86
CA PRO A 50 5.25 4.59 -10.15
C PRO A 50 5.81 5.84 -9.48
N CYS A 51 6.36 5.69 -8.29
CA CYS A 51 7.16 6.74 -7.67
C CYS A 51 8.61 6.58 -8.11
N SER A 52 9.17 7.61 -8.74
CA SER A 52 10.57 7.65 -9.21
C SER A 52 11.51 8.45 -8.30
N SER A 53 11.01 8.96 -7.17
CA SER A 53 11.80 9.75 -6.23
C SER A 53 12.87 8.91 -5.55
N GLN A 54 14.04 9.52 -5.33
CA GLN A 54 15.14 8.92 -4.57
C GLN A 54 15.05 9.20 -3.06
N ASN A 55 14.06 9.98 -2.63
CA ASN A 55 13.83 10.31 -1.23
C ASN A 55 12.45 9.82 -0.75
N CYS A 56 12.04 10.21 0.46
CA CYS A 56 10.78 9.78 1.06
C CYS A 56 9.51 10.46 0.51
N SER A 57 9.59 11.29 -0.55
CA SER A 57 8.44 12.03 -1.08
C SER A 57 7.30 11.15 -1.57
N CYS A 58 7.58 9.90 -1.95
CA CYS A 58 6.56 8.90 -2.28
C CYS A 58 5.53 8.71 -1.16
N TYR A 59 5.91 8.99 0.09
CA TYR A 59 5.08 8.81 1.28
C TYR A 59 4.46 10.11 1.80
N HIS A 60 4.69 11.25 1.13
CA HIS A 60 4.20 12.55 1.59
C HIS A 60 2.67 12.59 1.75
N GLY A 61 1.93 11.93 0.84
CA GLY A 61 0.47 11.84 0.93
C GLY A 61 -0.02 11.17 2.23
N VAL A 62 0.75 10.23 2.78
CA VAL A 62 0.44 9.61 4.08
C VAL A 62 0.60 10.63 5.20
N ILE A 63 1.68 11.41 5.21
CA ILE A 63 1.94 12.45 6.21
C ILE A 63 0.85 13.53 6.15
N GLU A 64 0.51 13.97 4.94
CA GLU A 64 -0.51 15.00 4.75
C GLU A 64 -1.89 14.54 5.24
N GLU A 65 -2.30 13.33 4.87
CA GLU A 65 -3.55 12.73 5.35
C GLU A 65 -3.53 12.61 6.88
N ASP A 66 -2.41 12.16 7.44
CA ASP A 66 -2.18 11.94 8.87
C ASP A 66 -2.33 13.20 9.73
N LEU A 67 -1.83 14.32 9.21
CA LEU A 67 -1.82 15.60 9.92
C LEU A 67 -3.07 16.45 9.65
N THR A 68 -3.89 16.09 8.65
CA THR A 68 -5.11 16.83 8.28
C THR A 68 -6.05 17.13 9.46
N PRO A 69 -6.34 16.18 10.38
CA PRO A 69 -7.20 16.46 11.54
C PRO A 69 -6.66 17.51 12.52
N PHE A 70 -5.37 17.82 12.44
CA PHE A 70 -4.67 18.72 13.36
C PHE A 70 -4.26 20.05 12.72
N ARG A 71 -4.71 20.34 11.48
CA ARG A 71 -4.45 21.62 10.79
C ARG A 71 -4.94 22.85 11.57
N GLY A 72 -5.97 22.67 12.43
CA GLY A 72 -6.45 23.71 13.34
C GLY A 72 -5.54 23.97 14.55
N GLY A 73 -4.43 23.26 14.68
CA GLY A 73 -3.48 23.37 15.79
C GLY A 73 -3.66 22.32 16.88
N ILE A 74 -2.59 22.12 17.64
CA ILE A 74 -2.54 21.26 18.82
C ILE A 74 -2.22 22.18 20.01
N SER A 75 -3.19 22.39 20.89
CA SER A 75 -2.99 23.22 22.08
C SER A 75 -2.20 22.49 23.15
N ARG A 76 -1.65 23.25 24.10
CA ARG A 76 -0.93 22.70 25.26
C ARG A 76 -1.83 21.80 26.11
N GLU A 77 -3.09 22.20 26.30
CA GLU A 77 -4.09 21.45 27.07
C GLU A 77 -4.40 20.12 26.39
N LYS A 78 -4.50 20.12 25.05
CA LYS A 78 -4.69 18.90 24.26
C LYS A 78 -3.52 17.94 24.45
N MET A 79 -2.28 18.43 24.36
CA MET A 79 -1.10 17.58 24.59
C MET A 79 -1.05 17.04 26.02
N ALA A 80 -1.32 17.89 27.03
CA ALA A 80 -1.39 17.48 28.43
C ALA A 80 -2.46 16.39 28.65
N GLU A 81 -3.59 16.46 27.97
CA GLU A 81 -4.61 15.41 28.01
C GLU A 81 -4.10 14.08 27.44
N VAL A 82 -3.40 14.08 26.31
CA VAL A 82 -2.84 12.86 25.69
C VAL A 82 -1.86 12.18 26.64
N VAL A 83 -0.94 12.95 27.22
CA VAL A 83 0.05 12.46 28.19
C VAL A 83 -0.64 11.88 29.41
N ARG A 84 -1.61 12.59 30.00
CA ARG A 84 -2.38 12.14 31.16
C ARG A 84 -3.08 10.79 30.92
N ARG A 85 -3.55 10.55 29.69
CA ARG A 85 -4.24 9.31 29.31
C ARG A 85 -3.31 8.12 29.09
N LYS A 86 -1.98 8.30 29.13
CA LYS A 86 -0.97 7.25 28.95
C LYS A 86 -1.17 6.41 27.68
N LEU A 87 -1.51 7.08 26.57
CA LEU A 87 -1.76 6.45 25.26
C LEU A 87 -0.46 6.12 24.50
N GLY A 88 0.69 6.35 25.09
CA GLY A 88 1.99 6.09 24.49
C GLY A 88 3.09 6.67 25.38
N THR A 89 4.29 6.70 24.84
CA THR A 89 5.45 7.27 25.53
C THR A 89 5.63 8.74 25.14
N HIS A 90 5.72 9.64 26.12
CA HIS A 90 5.89 11.08 25.90
C HIS A 90 7.36 11.43 25.63
N TYR A 91 7.58 12.15 24.53
CA TYR A 91 8.89 12.68 24.11
C TYR A 91 8.82 14.19 23.92
N GLN A 92 9.94 14.86 24.18
CA GLN A 92 10.13 16.27 23.91
C GLN A 92 11.48 16.50 23.22
N ILE A 93 11.50 17.37 22.22
CA ILE A 93 12.70 17.87 21.57
C ILE A 93 12.82 19.34 21.92
N ILE A 94 13.89 19.70 22.61
CA ILE A 94 14.17 21.08 23.02
C ILE A 94 15.64 21.36 22.74
N LYS A 95 15.92 22.37 21.92
CA LYS A 95 17.28 22.74 21.49
C LYS A 95 18.06 21.53 20.95
N ASN A 96 17.42 20.80 20.04
CA ASN A 96 17.96 19.59 19.40
C ASN A 96 18.39 18.46 20.38
N ARG A 97 17.81 18.43 21.59
CA ARG A 97 18.03 17.36 22.57
C ARG A 97 16.72 16.61 22.79
N LEU A 98 16.81 15.28 22.82
CA LEU A 98 15.68 14.40 23.06
C LEU A 98 15.51 14.15 24.56
N TYR A 99 14.30 14.36 25.05
CA TYR A 99 13.86 14.03 26.39
C TYR A 99 12.70 13.04 26.28
N ARG A 100 12.61 12.11 27.22
CA ARG A 100 11.56 11.10 27.31
C ARG A 100 11.14 10.96 28.75
N GLU A 101 9.86 10.65 28.99
CA GLU A 101 9.45 10.19 30.32
C GLU A 101 10.21 8.92 30.73
N ASN A 102 10.30 8.63 32.03
CA ASN A 102 11.05 7.46 32.49
C ASN A 102 10.45 6.15 31.96
N ASP A 103 9.13 6.02 32.03
CA ASP A 103 8.41 4.79 31.74
C ASP A 103 8.37 4.50 30.22
N CYS A 104 8.91 3.36 29.80
CA CYS A 104 8.63 2.77 28.49
C CYS A 104 8.39 1.27 28.65
N MET A 105 7.17 0.84 28.31
CA MET A 105 6.75 -0.55 28.45
C MET A 105 7.53 -1.52 27.55
N PHE A 106 8.03 -1.04 26.41
CA PHE A 106 8.81 -1.84 25.46
C PHE A 106 10.15 -1.15 25.16
N PRO A 107 11.15 -1.27 26.06
CA PRO A 107 12.40 -0.50 25.98
C PRO A 107 13.10 -0.61 24.63
N SER A 108 13.23 -1.81 24.06
CA SER A 108 13.85 -2.00 22.75
C SER A 108 13.10 -1.32 21.60
N ARG A 109 11.77 -1.19 21.70
CA ARG A 109 10.98 -0.44 20.70
C ARG A 109 11.21 1.06 20.86
N CYS A 110 11.29 1.57 22.09
CA CYS A 110 11.68 2.97 22.35
C CYS A 110 13.08 3.26 21.80
N SER A 111 14.07 2.40 22.06
CA SER A 111 15.42 2.55 21.50
C SER A 111 15.46 2.56 19.97
N GLY A 112 14.61 1.73 19.32
CA GLY A 112 14.47 1.76 17.86
C GLY A 112 13.90 3.07 17.33
N VAL A 113 12.92 3.65 18.02
CA VAL A 113 12.37 4.98 17.68
C VAL A 113 13.42 6.07 17.91
N GLU A 114 14.08 6.04 19.07
CA GLU A 114 15.12 7.00 19.46
C GLU A 114 16.28 7.00 18.47
N HIS A 115 16.68 5.85 17.93
CA HIS A 115 17.72 5.73 16.91
C HIS A 115 17.46 6.66 15.71
N PHE A 116 16.27 6.60 15.12
CA PHE A 116 15.92 7.43 13.96
C PHE A 116 15.74 8.91 14.32
N ILE A 117 15.17 9.21 15.49
CA ILE A 117 15.00 10.61 15.93
C ILE A 117 16.37 11.26 16.13
N LEU A 118 17.28 10.59 16.85
CA LEU A 118 18.60 11.11 17.17
C LEU A 118 19.46 11.32 15.91
N GLU A 119 19.27 10.51 14.86
CA GLU A 119 19.96 10.68 13.58
C GLU A 119 19.65 12.02 12.89
N ILE A 120 18.39 12.48 13.00
CA ILE A 120 17.94 13.71 12.33
C ILE A 120 17.74 14.91 13.28
N ILE A 121 17.95 14.72 14.59
CA ILE A 121 17.54 15.68 15.63
C ILE A 121 18.15 17.07 15.46
N GLY A 122 19.33 17.18 14.86
CA GLY A 122 19.99 18.45 14.56
C GLY A 122 19.23 19.34 13.57
N HIS A 123 18.28 18.78 12.82
CA HIS A 123 17.44 19.49 11.85
C HIS A 123 15.98 19.63 12.32
N LEU A 124 15.63 19.08 13.48
CA LEU A 124 14.27 19.13 14.01
C LEU A 124 14.07 20.40 14.87
N PRO A 125 12.92 21.09 14.72
CA PRO A 125 12.56 22.19 15.61
C PRO A 125 12.12 21.66 16.99
N ASP A 126 11.98 22.57 17.95
CA ASP A 126 11.41 22.25 19.26
C ASP A 126 9.98 21.76 19.11
N MET A 127 9.67 20.60 19.68
CA MET A 127 8.35 19.97 19.61
C MET A 127 8.17 18.94 20.73
N GLU A 128 6.94 18.48 20.94
CA GLU A 128 6.64 17.34 21.79
C GLU A 128 5.61 16.42 21.15
N MET A 129 5.71 15.12 21.44
CA MET A 129 4.81 14.12 20.89
C MET A 129 4.63 12.91 21.82
N VAL A 130 3.53 12.19 21.62
CA VAL A 130 3.28 10.91 22.26
C VAL A 130 3.38 9.81 21.21
N ILE A 131 4.32 8.88 21.40
CA ILE A 131 4.59 7.75 20.50
C ILE A 131 4.14 6.46 21.17
N ASN A 132 3.09 5.84 20.65
CA ASN A 132 2.61 4.54 21.08
C ASN A 132 3.50 3.43 20.49
N VAL A 133 4.21 2.73 21.36
CA VAL A 133 5.05 1.56 21.02
C VAL A 133 4.33 0.22 21.18
N ARG A 134 3.02 0.21 21.48
CA ARG A 134 2.19 -1.01 21.51
C ARG A 134 1.77 -1.43 20.11
N ASP A 135 1.26 -2.66 19.99
CA ASP A 135 0.85 -3.24 18.70
C ASP A 135 -0.41 -2.57 18.11
N TYR A 136 -1.32 -2.07 18.97
CA TYR A 136 -2.63 -1.57 18.55
C TYR A 136 -2.73 -0.04 18.63
N PRO A 137 -3.36 0.65 17.66
CA PRO A 137 -3.57 2.10 17.69
C PRO A 137 -4.46 2.53 18.86
N GLN A 138 -4.28 3.76 19.34
CA GLN A 138 -4.96 4.25 20.56
C GLN A 138 -6.08 5.27 20.28
N VAL A 139 -6.16 5.80 19.06
CA VAL A 139 -7.10 6.88 18.70
C VAL A 139 -8.11 6.37 17.66
N PRO A 140 -9.31 5.94 18.09
CA PRO A 140 -10.37 5.56 17.17
C PRO A 140 -10.95 6.79 16.45
N LYS A 141 -11.50 6.61 15.26
CA LYS A 141 -11.98 7.71 14.42
C LYS A 141 -13.15 8.48 15.04
N TRP A 142 -14.00 7.82 15.82
CA TRP A 142 -15.18 8.41 16.47
C TRP A 142 -14.83 9.26 17.71
N MET A 143 -13.57 9.26 18.16
CA MET A 143 -13.13 10.11 19.26
C MET A 143 -13.09 11.57 18.84
N GLU A 144 -13.82 12.43 19.57
CA GLU A 144 -13.83 13.87 19.40
C GLU A 144 -13.53 14.56 20.75
N PRO A 145 -12.64 15.58 20.80
CA PRO A 145 -11.81 16.06 19.70
C PRO A 145 -10.69 15.06 19.34
N ALA A 146 -10.18 15.17 18.11
CA ALA A 146 -9.00 14.41 17.70
C ALA A 146 -7.79 14.75 18.59
N ILE A 147 -7.07 13.72 19.02
CA ILE A 147 -5.83 13.83 19.81
C ILE A 147 -4.64 13.20 19.07
N PRO A 148 -3.45 13.84 19.12
CA PRO A 148 -2.28 13.38 18.35
C PRO A 148 -1.52 12.28 19.10
N VAL A 149 -1.63 11.04 18.61
CA VAL A 149 -0.81 9.90 19.07
C VAL A 149 -0.20 9.21 17.84
N PHE A 150 1.12 9.11 17.80
CA PHE A 150 1.81 8.35 16.76
C PHE A 150 1.72 6.86 17.04
N SER A 151 1.37 6.05 16.05
CA SER A 151 1.34 4.58 16.14
C SER A 151 1.88 4.01 14.82
N PHE A 152 2.64 2.92 14.87
CA PHE A 152 3.25 2.32 13.67
C PHE A 152 2.22 1.71 12.70
N SER A 153 1.02 1.35 13.19
CA SER A 153 -0.03 0.71 12.42
C SER A 153 -1.43 1.21 12.80
N LYS A 154 -2.36 1.18 11.84
CA LYS A 154 -3.75 1.62 11.94
C LYS A 154 -4.60 1.12 10.75
N CYS A 155 -5.91 1.00 10.96
CA CYS A 155 -6.95 0.74 9.96
C CYS A 155 -7.84 1.97 9.74
N LEU A 156 -8.79 1.92 8.79
CA LEU A 156 -9.72 3.04 8.49
C LEU A 156 -10.60 3.47 9.69
N GLU A 157 -10.83 2.56 10.64
CA GLU A 157 -11.66 2.75 11.83
C GLU A 157 -10.87 3.40 12.98
N SER A 158 -9.57 3.15 13.05
CA SER A 158 -8.63 4.05 13.72
C SER A 158 -8.43 5.29 12.82
N ARG A 159 -8.21 6.46 13.39
CA ARG A 159 -8.09 7.65 12.52
C ARG A 159 -6.83 7.47 11.65
N LEU A 160 -7.03 7.55 10.33
CA LEU A 160 -6.08 7.64 9.19
C LEU A 160 -5.93 6.38 8.32
N ARG A 161 -6.10 6.56 7.01
CA ARG A 161 -6.50 5.56 6.03
C ARG A 161 -5.29 5.00 5.28
N ARG A 162 -5.21 3.67 5.07
CA ARG A 162 -4.53 3.10 3.88
C ARG A 162 -5.59 2.91 2.81
N LEU A 163 -5.43 3.56 1.67
CA LEU A 163 -6.21 3.28 0.47
C LEU A 163 -5.93 1.84 0.02
N GLY A 164 -6.99 1.03 -0.07
CA GLY A 164 -6.91 -0.34 -0.58
C GLY A 164 -7.84 -1.32 0.11
N LYS A 165 -9.16 -1.05 0.10
CA LYS A 165 -10.15 -2.12 0.31
C LYS A 165 -10.19 -2.94 -0.98
N LEU A 166 -9.41 -4.03 -1.04
CA LEU A 166 -9.80 -5.20 -1.84
C LEU A 166 -10.88 -5.91 -1.01
N TYR A 167 -12.15 -5.68 -1.32
CA TYR A 167 -13.16 -6.70 -1.05
C TYR A 167 -13.16 -7.63 -2.27
N LEU A 168 -12.91 -8.91 -2.02
CA LEU A 168 -13.28 -10.01 -2.92
C LEU A 168 -14.79 -10.06 -3.09
#